data_AF-A0A3D5IYB7-F1
#
_entry.id   AF-A0A3D5IYB7-F1
#
_cell.length_a   1.000
_cell.length_b   1.000
_cell.length_c   1.000
_cell.angle_alpha   90.00
_cell.angle_beta   90.00
_cell.angle_gamma   90.00
#
_symmetry.space_group_name_H-M   'P 1'
#
loop_
_entity.id
_entity.type
_entity.pdbx_description
1 polymer ?
#
loop_
_entity_poly.entity_id
_entity_poly.type
_entity_poly.pdbx_seq_one_letter_code
_entity_poly.pdbx_strand_id
1 'polypeptide(L)' 'MEYKFSINNITYNFKDLKTLLAKASPERSGDVLAGIAAKDNKERVAAQYVLSDLP' A
#
# COMPACT_ATOMS: atom_id res chain seq x y z
N MET A 1 -6.94 7.82 -11.46
CA MET A 1 -7.53 7.32 -10.21
C MET A 1 -6.52 7.53 -9.11
N GLU A 2 -6.92 8.15 -8.01
CA GLU A 2 -6.04 8.33 -6.86
C GLU A 2 -6.22 7.16 -5.90
N TYR A 3 -5.15 6.41 -5.64
CA TYR A 3 -5.16 5.34 -4.66
C TYR A 3 -4.80 5.95 -3.29
N LYS A 4 -5.80 6.33 -2.49
CA LYS A 4 -5.57 6.98 -1.19
C LYS A 4 -6.46 6.42 -0.10
N PHE A 5 -5.93 6.36 1.13
CA PHE A 5 -6.66 5.94 2.32
C PHE A 5 -6.32 6.85 3.50
N SER A 6 -7.33 7.33 4.21
CA SER A 6 -7.15 8.21 5.37
C SER A 6 -7.72 7.56 6.62
N ILE A 7 -6.91 7.48 7.69
CA ILE A 7 -7.31 6.96 9.00
C ILE A 7 -6.65 7.77 10.12
N ASN A 8 -7.43 8.22 11.12
CA ASN A 8 -6.97 8.98 12.29
C ASN A 8 -5.90 10.05 11.96
N ASN A 9 -6.22 10.97 11.05
CA ASN A 9 -5.33 12.05 10.59
C ASN A 9 -4.09 11.63 9.78
N ILE A 10 -3.93 10.35 9.44
CA ILE A 10 -2.86 9.86 8.57
C ILE A 10 -3.47 9.55 7.20
N THR A 11 -2.91 10.16 6.15
CA THR A 11 -3.30 9.88 4.76
C THR A 11 -2.19 9.11 4.07
N TYR A 12 -2.50 7.90 3.65
CA TYR A 12 -1.67 7.06 2.79
C TYR A 12 -2.04 7.34 1.33
N ASN A 13 -1.04 7.70 0.53
CA ASN A 13 -1.20 7.91 -0.90
C ASN A 13 -0.28 6.94 -1.64
N PHE A 14 -0.85 6.18 -2.57
CA PHE A 14 -0.15 5.27 -3.45
C PHE A 14 -0.14 5.85 -4.86
N LYS A 15 1.06 6.03 -5.40
CA LYS A 15 1.28 6.73 -6.67
C LYS A 15 0.64 6.02 -7.87
N ASP A 16 0.67 4.69 -7.88
CA ASP A 16 0.25 3.87 -9.01
C ASP A 16 -0.27 2.51 -8.51
N LEU A 17 -1.02 1.79 -9.36
CA LEU A 17 -1.52 0.44 -9.05
C LEU A 17 -0.38 -0.54 -8.70
N LYS A 18 0.76 -0.42 -9.39
CA LYS A 18 1.94 -1.24 -9.11
C LYS A 18 2.43 -1.03 -7.67
N THR A 19 2.50 0.22 -7.24
CA THR A 19 2.92 0.59 -5.88
C THR A 19 1.90 0.11 -4.86
N LEU A 20 0.60 0.24 -5.17
CA LEU A 20 -0.48 -0.28 -4.33
C LEU A 20 -0.38 -1.81 -4.13
N LEU A 21 -0.21 -2.56 -5.22
CA LEU A 21 -0.07 -4.02 -5.19
C LEU A 21 1.17 -4.48 -4.41
N ALA A 22 2.31 -3.81 -4.63
CA ALA A 22 3.53 -4.10 -3.90
C ALA A 22 3.34 -3.88 -2.39
N LYS A 23 2.71 -2.76 -2.00
CA LYS A 23 2.47 -2.43 -0.59
C LYS A 23 1.35 -3.26 0.05
N ALA A 24 0.39 -3.77 -0.72
CA ALA A 24 -0.66 -4.65 -0.21
C ALA A 24 -0.19 -6.11 -0.01
N SER A 25 0.89 -6.50 -0.69
CA SER A 25 1.43 -7.86 -0.63
C SER A 25 2.08 -8.18 0.72
N PRO A 26 2.15 -9.48 1.11
CA PRO A 26 2.91 -9.90 2.28
C PRO A 26 4.38 -9.47 2.17
N GLU A 27 5.02 -9.23 3.32
CA GLU A 27 6.41 -8.81 3.35
C GLU A 27 7.33 -9.91 2.79
N ARG A 28 8.09 -9.57 1.76
CA ARG A 28 9.08 -10.44 1.13
C ARG A 28 10.42 -9.71 1.09
N SER A 29 11.50 -10.43 1.37
CA SER A 29 12.85 -9.86 1.37
C SER A 29 13.23 -9.19 0.03
N GLY A 30 12.76 -9.73 -1.09
CA GLY A 30 12.97 -9.13 -2.42
C GLY A 30 12.29 -7.76 -2.59
N ASP A 31 11.06 -7.62 -2.10
CA ASP A 31 10.32 -6.36 -2.18
C ASP A 31 10.91 -5.29 -1.24
N VAL A 32 11.45 -5.72 -0.09
CA VAL A 32 12.19 -4.87 0.83
C VAL A 32 13.49 -4.38 0.19
N LEU A 33 14.27 -5.28 -0.44
CA LEU A 33 15.52 -4.94 -1.12
C LEU A 33 15.27 -4.00 -2.31
N ALA A 34 14.17 -4.20 -3.03
CA ALA A 34 13.73 -3.32 -4.11
C ALA A 34 13.10 -2.00 -3.62
N GLY A 35 12.89 -1.82 -2.31
CA GLY A 35 12.31 -0.60 -1.72
C GLY A 35 10.83 -0.38 -2.05
N ILE A 36 10.10 -1.44 -2.41
CA ILE A 36 8.68 -1.37 -2.81
C ILE A 36 7.73 -1.97 -1.77
N ALA A 37 8.26 -2.62 -0.73
CA ALA A 37 7.47 -3.11 0.39
C ALA A 37 6.79 -1.97 1.17
N ALA A 38 5.68 -2.28 1.84
CA ALA A 38 5.07 -1.36 2.79
C ALA A 38 6.03 -1.08 3.95
N LYS A 39 6.09 0.18 4.40
CA LYS A 39 6.97 0.61 5.49
C LYS A 39 6.55 0.03 6.83
N ASP A 40 5.24 -0.17 7.02
CA ASP A 40 4.64 -0.62 8.26
C ASP A 40 3.39 -1.46 8.00
N ASN A 41 2.98 -2.26 8.98
CA ASN A 41 1.74 -3.03 8.93
C ASN A 41 0.50 -2.15 8.66
N LYS A 42 0.47 -0.91 9.18
CA LYS A 42 -0.64 0.03 8.94
C LYS A 42 -0.74 0.43 7.47
N GLU A 43 0.39 0.72 6.83
CA GLU A 43 0.44 1.07 5.41
C GLU A 43 0.01 -0.12 4.55
N ARG A 44 0.39 -1.35 4.94
CA ARG A 44 -0.02 -2.58 4.25
C ARG A 44 -1.54 -2.78 4.30
N VAL A 45 -2.15 -2.63 5.48
CA VAL A 45 -3.61 -2.74 5.64
C VAL A 45 -4.32 -1.64 4.86
N ALA A 46 -3.82 -0.41 4.89
CA ALA A 46 -4.34 0.69 4.07
C ALA A 46 -4.29 0.35 2.56
N ALA A 47 -3.17 -0.21 2.09
CA ALA A 47 -3.03 -0.63 0.70
C ALA A 47 -4.02 -1.75 0.33
N GLN A 48 -4.20 -2.75 1.19
CA GLN A 48 -5.18 -3.82 0.98
C GLN A 48 -6.61 -3.29 0.94
N TYR A 49 -6.93 -2.31 1.78
CA TYR A 49 -8.25 -1.70 1.81
C TYR A 49 -8.55 -0.95 0.50
N VAL A 50 -7.60 -0.12 0.04
CA VAL A 50 -7.72 0.60 -1.24
C VAL A 50 -7.78 -0.38 -2.40
N LEU A 51 -7.01 -1.47 -2.35
CA LEU A 51 -7.05 -2.52 -3.38
C LEU A 51 -8.41 -3.22 -3.43
N SER A 52 -9.08 -3.38 -2.29
CA SER A 52 -10.41 -4.00 -2.20
C SER A 52 -11.55 -3.09 -2.68
N ASP A 53 -11.31 -1.78 -2.71
CA ASP A 53 -12.26 -0.77 -3.20
C ASP A 53 -12.17 -0.58 -4.73
N LEU A 54 -11.19 -1.22 -5.39
CA LEU A 54 -11.10 -1.21 -6.84
C LEU A 54 -12.18 -2.11 -7.46
N PRO A 55 -12.83 -1.66 -8.54
CA PRO A 55 -13.84 -2.44 -9.24
C PRO A 55 -13.29 -3.71 -9.91
#